data_AF-A0A967ZCF7-F1
#
_entry.id   AF-A0A967ZCF7-F1
#
_cell.length_a   1.000
_cell.length_b   1.000
_cell.length_c   1.000
_cell.angle_alpha   90.00
_cell.angle_beta   90.00
_cell.angle_gamma   90.00
#
_symmetry.space_group_name_H-M   'P 1'
#
loop_
_entity.id
_entity.type
_entity.pdbx_description
1 polymer ?
#
loop_
_entity_poly.entity_id
_entity_poly.type
_entity_poly.pdbx_seq_one_letter_code
_entity_poly.pdbx_strand_id
1 'polypeptide(L)' 'DSEVTIATDVAQRLRSVVYAATFEVNMDIVRVQVSVGVANYPVDGETLERVMAVADRAMYSDKELRTQPEGQLVIQKR' A
#
# COMPACT_ATOMS: atom_id res chain seq x y z
N ASP A 1 -6.83 -2.33 -21.07
CA ASP A 1 -5.79 -1.36 -20.67
C ASP A 1 -6.26 -0.26 -19.73
N SER A 2 -7.42 0.37 -19.95
CA SER A 2 -7.94 1.44 -19.07
C SER A 2 -8.25 0.99 -17.63
N GLU A 3 -8.75 -0.23 -17.40
CA GLU A 3 -9.11 -0.72 -16.06
C GLU A 3 -7.90 -0.90 -15.14
N VAL A 4 -6.77 -1.39 -15.68
CA VAL A 4 -5.50 -1.54 -14.97
C VAL A 4 -4.99 -0.17 -14.50
N THR A 5 -5.16 0.86 -15.34
CA THR A 5 -4.83 2.25 -14.99
C THR A 5 -5.69 2.76 -13.83
N ILE A 6 -7.01 2.53 -13.86
CA ILE A 6 -7.92 2.99 -12.80
C ILE A 6 -7.56 2.36 -11.45
N ALA A 7 -7.33 1.04 -11.40
CA ALA A 7 -7.02 0.37 -10.15
C ALA A 7 -5.66 0.82 -9.58
N THR A 8 -4.69 1.11 -10.46
CA THR A 8 -3.40 1.69 -10.07
C THR A 8 -3.53 3.12 -9.54
N ASP A 9 -4.38 3.94 -10.16
CA ASP A 9 -4.65 5.32 -9.72
C ASP A 9 -5.33 5.35 -8.35
N VAL A 10 -6.30 4.46 -8.13
CA VAL A 10 -6.95 4.28 -6.81
C VAL A 10 -5.92 3.87 -5.76
N ALA A 11 -5.04 2.93 -6.09
CA ALA A 11 -3.97 2.52 -5.19
C ALA A 11 -3.01 3.68 -4.86
N GLN A 12 -2.65 4.53 -5.84
CA GLN A 12 -1.84 5.74 -5.58
C GLN A 12 -2.55 6.71 -4.66
N ARG A 13 -3.85 6.97 -4.90
CA ARG A 13 -4.64 7.87 -4.07
C ARG A 13 -4.71 7.39 -2.62
N LEU A 14 -4.95 6.10 -2.40
CA LEU A 14 -4.95 5.49 -1.06
C LEU A 14 -3.63 5.75 -0.33
N ARG A 15 -2.51 5.52 -1.02
CA ARG A 15 -1.18 5.76 -0.46
C ARG A 15 -0.96 7.22 -0.09
N SER A 16 -1.32 8.15 -0.97
CA SER A 16 -1.18 9.58 -0.72
C SER A 16 -2.02 10.03 0.49
N VAL A 17 -3.27 9.57 0.57
CA VAL A 17 -4.17 9.91 1.69
C VAL A 17 -3.61 9.38 3.01
N VAL A 18 -3.18 8.13 3.05
CA VAL A 18 -2.62 7.53 4.28
C VAL A 18 -1.33 8.21 4.70
N TYR A 19 -0.44 8.54 3.77
CA TYR A 19 0.82 9.24 4.08
C TYR A 19 0.61 10.70 4.55
N ALA A 20 -0.44 11.35 4.05
CA ALA A 20 -0.83 12.69 4.48
C ALA A 20 -1.46 12.68 5.89
N ALA A 21 -2.06 11.56 6.31
CA ALA A 21 -2.67 11.44 7.61
C ALA A 21 -1.64 11.36 8.75
N THR A 22 -1.99 11.98 9.88
CA THR A 22 -1.27 11.90 11.15
C THR A 22 -2.13 11.13 12.14
N PHE A 23 -1.54 10.15 12.81
CA PHE A 23 -2.21 9.32 13.81
C PHE A 23 -1.64 9.63 15.18
N GLU A 24 -2.51 9.83 16.16
CA GLU A 24 -2.09 9.99 17.56
C GLU A 24 -2.16 8.62 18.25
N VAL A 25 -1.04 8.17 18.81
CA VAL A 25 -0.93 6.91 19.55
C VAL A 25 -0.16 7.18 20.83
N ASN A 26 -0.81 7.02 22.00
CA ASN A 26 -0.20 7.25 23.31
C ASN A 26 0.51 8.61 23.46
N MET A 27 -0.10 9.69 22.95
CA MET A 27 0.45 11.06 22.87
C MET A 27 1.61 11.26 21.87
N ASP A 28 1.98 10.25 21.09
CA ASP A 28 2.92 10.40 19.97
C ASP A 28 2.15 10.63 18.66
N ILE A 29 2.64 11.55 17.83
CA ILE A 29 2.15 11.73 16.46
C ILE A 29 2.99 10.86 15.52
N VAL A 30 2.35 9.85 14.93
CA VAL A 30 2.98 8.96 13.96
C VAL A 30 2.40 9.17 12.57
N ARG A 31 3.28 9.12 11.56
CA ARG A 31 2.89 9.03 10.16
C ARG A 31 3.11 7.62 9.69
N VAL A 32 2.14 7.05 9.00
CA VAL A 32 2.23 5.66 8.53
C VAL A 32 2.24 5.62 7.01
N GLN A 33 2.77 4.51 6.49
CA GLN A 33 2.76 4.20 5.06
C GLN A 33 2.10 2.85 4.86
N VAL A 34 1.48 2.68 3.70
CA VAL A 34 0.85 1.41 3.30
C VAL A 34 1.41 0.96 1.95
N SER A 35 1.70 -0.33 1.86
CA SER A 35 1.94 -1.02 0.60
C SER A 35 0.61 -1.52 0.05
N VAL A 36 0.39 -1.36 -1.25
CA VAL A 36 -0.90 -1.73 -1.88
C VAL A 36 -0.62 -2.48 -3.17
N GLY A 37 -1.11 -3.71 -3.25
CA GLY A 37 -1.09 -4.54 -4.45
C GLY A 37 -2.44 -4.54 -5.16
N VAL A 38 -2.40 -4.67 -6.49
CA VAL A 38 -3.58 -4.64 -7.36
C VAL A 38 -3.53 -5.86 -8.28
N ALA A 39 -4.70 -6.44 -8.56
CA ALA A 39 -4.89 -7.48 -9.56
C ALA A 39 -6.22 -7.25 -10.29
N ASN A 40 -6.33 -7.72 -11.53
CA ASN A 40 -7.46 -7.53 -12.42
C ASN A 40 -8.01 -8.88 -12.86
N TYR A 41 -9.29 -9.14 -12.59
CA TYR A 41 -10.00 -10.25 -13.19
C TYR A 41 -10.45 -9.87 -14.60
N PRO A 42 -10.35 -10.76 -15.61
CA PRO A 42 -9.76 -12.11 -15.54
C PRO A 42 -8.26 -12.16 -15.87
N VAL A 43 -7.62 -11.03 -16.18
CA VAL A 43 -6.22 -10.94 -16.66
C VAL A 43 -5.23 -11.66 -15.74
N ASP A 44 -5.36 -11.48 -14.43
CA ASP A 44 -4.46 -12.04 -13.43
C ASP A 44 -4.89 -13.43 -12.93
N GLY A 45 -6.05 -13.92 -13.38
CA GLY A 45 -6.60 -15.22 -13.06
C GLY A 45 -8.12 -15.26 -13.14
N GLU A 46 -8.64 -16.45 -13.42
CA GLU A 46 -10.09 -16.69 -13.51
C GLU A 46 -10.71 -17.18 -12.20
N THR A 47 -9.90 -17.46 -11.17
CA THR A 47 -10.37 -17.83 -9.83
C THR A 47 -10.03 -16.77 -8.80
N LEU A 48 -10.85 -16.68 -7.75
CA LEU A 48 -10.64 -15.76 -6.64
C LEU A 48 -9.26 -15.95 -6.01
N GLU A 49 -8.87 -17.19 -5.75
CA GLU A 49 -7.58 -17.54 -5.14
C GLU A 49 -6.43 -17.02 -6.00
N ARG A 50 -6.57 -17.13 -7.33
CA ARG A 50 -5.53 -16.70 -8.24
C ARG A 50 -5.40 -15.18 -8.28
N VAL A 51 -6.52 -14.45 -8.39
CA VAL A 51 -6.53 -12.97 -8.36
C VAL A 51 -5.96 -12.46 -7.04
N MET A 52 -6.37 -13.04 -5.91
CA MET A 52 -5.87 -12.68 -4.59
C MET A 52 -4.37 -12.94 -4.44
N ALA A 53 -3.87 -14.08 -4.94
CA ALA A 53 -2.45 -14.41 -4.89
C ALA A 53 -1.58 -13.49 -5.77
N VAL A 54 -2.13 -12.89 -6.82
CA VAL A 54 -1.42 -11.87 -7.61
C VAL A 54 -1.42 -10.53 -6.88
N ALA A 55 -2.56 -10.10 -6.33
CA ALA A 55 -2.63 -8.87 -5.54
C ALA A 55 -1.70 -8.90 -4.32
N ASP A 56 -1.64 -10.02 -3.60
CA ASP A 56 -0.75 -10.20 -2.45
C ASP A 56 0.72 -10.09 -2.85
N ARG A 57 1.13 -10.78 -3.93
CA ARG A 57 2.49 -10.67 -4.47
C ARG A 57 2.84 -9.25 -4.88
N ALA A 58 1.93 -8.55 -5.56
CA ALA A 58 2.13 -7.15 -5.93
C ALA A 58 2.31 -6.25 -4.70
N MET A 59 1.56 -6.49 -3.62
CA MET A 59 1.71 -5.76 -2.35
C MET A 59 3.06 -6.02 -1.70
N TYR A 60 3.54 -7.28 -1.68
CA TYR A 60 4.86 -7.60 -1.14
C TYR A 60 5.98 -6.97 -1.97
N SER A 61 5.89 -7.01 -3.30
CA SER A 61 6.84 -6.28 -4.15
C SER A 61 6.83 -4.78 -3.86
N ASP A 62 5.65 -4.20 -3.65
CA ASP A 62 5.51 -2.79 -3.26
C ASP A 62 6.13 -2.46 -1.90
N LYS A 63 6.16 -3.44 -0.99
CA LYS A 63 6.79 -3.32 0.34
C LYS A 63 8.31 -3.42 0.26
N GLU A 64 8.83 -4.31 -0.58
CA GLU A 64 10.27 -4.57 -0.69
C GLU A 64 11.00 -3.51 -1.51
N LEU A 65 10.39 -3.06 -2.61
CA LEU A 65 11.03 -2.12 -3.55
C LEU A 65 11.05 -0.67 -3.05
N ARG A 66 10.32 -0.36 -1.99
CA ARG A 66 10.27 0.99 -1.43
C ARG A 66 11.22 1.13 -0.25
N THR A 67 12.16 2.05 -0.40
CA THR A 67 12.99 2.51 0.71
C THR A 67 12.09 3.19 1.74
N GLN A 68 12.07 2.66 2.97
CA GLN A 68 11.46 3.39 4.07
C GLN A 68 12.20 4.71 4.24
N PRO A 69 11.50 5.85 4.38
CA PRO A 69 12.17 7.10 4.69
C PRO A 69 12.86 6.96 6.05
N GLU A 70 14.19 6.91 6.04
CA GLU A 70 14.99 6.88 7.25
C GLU A 70 14.66 8.12 8.10
N GLY A 71 14.29 7.90 9.36
CA GLY A 71 14.18 8.96 10.37
C GLY A 71 12.82 9.64 10.59
N GLN A 72 11.72 9.21 9.96
CA GLN A 72 10.40 9.84 10.20
C GLN A 72 9.40 9.04 11.04
N LEU A 73 9.72 7.78 11.36
CA LEU A 73 9.01 6.99 12.37
C LEU A 73 9.76 7.11 13.69
N VAL A 74 9.88 8.33 14.21
CA VAL A 74 10.42 8.53 15.56
C VAL A 74 9.36 8.06 16.55
N ILE A 75 9.40 6.79 16.92
CA ILE A 75 8.78 6.34 18.16
C ILE A 75 9.69 6.87 19.28
N GLN A 76 9.36 8.03 19.83
CA GLN A 76 10.05 8.54 21.01
C GLN A 76 9.59 7.74 22.24
N LYS A 77 10.13 6.53 22.38
CA LYS A 77 9.92 5.71 23.55
C LYS A 77 10.63 6.37 24.73
N ARG A 78 9.87 6.90 25.70
CA ARG A 78 10.40 7.22 27.04
C ARG A 78 10.69 5.93 27.81
#